data_AF-A0A917I2B5-F1
#
_entry.id   AF-A0A917I2B5-F1
#
_cell.length_a   1.000
_cell.length_b   1.000
_cell.length_c   1.000
_cell.angle_alpha   90.00
_cell.angle_beta   90.00
_cell.angle_gamma   90.00
#
_symmetry.space_group_name_H-M   'P 1'
#
loop_
_entity.id
_entity.type
_entity.pdbx_description
1 polymer ?
#
loop_
_entity_poly.entity_id
_entity_poly.type
_entity_poly.pdbx_seq_one_letter_code
_entity_poly.pdbx_strand_id
1 'polypeptide(L)'
;MKLIKYLKNHHLILLLALPLFFAACDKEGNPLPSGYKLEIQKDGINFIDEIPTILPPGAKDGPELTYTVSSPGYQTKESLSLRSSPYKKGNRNNKEFSLFLYHPMQGGIELNKQYNIKPIRGKEIVVKGKDDGFSDFESGEPFFRYIVDYDKTYYGTGFIAFTKYGKNQNGTTVAEGSIDFSVPNENGGSIIIKGTFNLPVR
;
A
#
# COMPACT_ATOMS: atom_id res chain seq x y z
N MET A 1 -0.91 33.44 -50.81
CA MET A 1 -2.12 33.02 -50.05
C MET A 1 -2.07 31.53 -49.65
N LYS A 2 -0.95 31.04 -49.10
CA LYS A 2 -0.80 29.63 -48.65
C LYS A 2 -0.51 29.46 -47.15
N LEU A 3 -0.17 30.55 -46.44
CA LEU A 3 0.19 30.51 -45.02
C LEU A 3 -1.02 30.41 -44.07
N ILE A 4 -2.17 30.98 -44.46
CA ILE A 4 -3.37 31.07 -43.60
C ILE A 4 -4.11 29.73 -43.48
N LYS A 5 -3.93 28.80 -44.43
CA LYS A 5 -4.56 27.47 -44.39
C LYS A 5 -3.86 26.50 -43.43
N TYR A 6 -2.58 26.73 -43.12
CA TYR A 6 -1.79 25.84 -42.25
C TYR A 6 -2.08 26.08 -40.76
N LEU A 7 -2.24 27.34 -40.35
CA LEU A 7 -2.55 27.72 -38.96
C LEU A 7 -3.92 27.25 -38.48
N LYS A 8 -4.92 27.16 -39.37
CA LYS A 8 -6.29 26.73 -39.03
C LYS A 8 -6.37 25.24 -38.67
N ASN A 9 -5.49 24.40 -39.22
CA ASN A 9 -5.46 22.96 -38.96
C ASN A 9 -4.74 22.58 -37.65
N HIS A 10 -3.75 23.35 -37.19
CA HIS A 10 -3.03 23.03 -35.95
C HIS A 10 -3.83 23.37 -34.69
N HIS A 11 -4.60 24.47 -34.70
CA HIS A 11 -5.49 24.79 -33.57
C HIS A 11 -6.64 23.79 -33.42
N LEU A 12 -7.12 23.22 -34.53
CA LEU A 12 -8.18 22.20 -34.50
C LEU A 12 -7.66 20.86 -33.94
N ILE A 13 -6.44 20.45 -34.30
CA ILE A 13 -5.77 19.26 -33.74
C ILE A 13 -5.47 19.44 -32.25
N LEU A 14 -5.05 20.64 -31.83
CA LEU A 14 -4.81 20.95 -30.41
C LEU A 14 -6.12 20.91 -29.59
N LEU A 15 -7.23 21.43 -30.13
CA LEU A 15 -8.55 21.36 -29.48
C LEU A 15 -9.11 19.93 -29.41
N LEU A 16 -8.85 19.11 -30.42
CA LEU A 16 -9.25 17.69 -30.44
C LEU A 16 -8.42 16.81 -29.50
N ALA A 17 -7.23 17.26 -29.09
CA ALA A 17 -6.38 16.56 -28.12
C ALA A 17 -6.71 16.89 -26.65
N LEU A 18 -7.33 18.04 -26.37
CA LEU A 18 -7.75 18.43 -25.02
C LEU A 18 -8.70 17.45 -24.30
N PRO A 19 -9.72 16.82 -24.94
CA PRO A 19 -10.60 15.88 -24.24
C PRO A 19 -9.92 14.56 -23.84
N LEU A 20 -8.77 14.19 -24.45
CA LEU A 20 -8.02 13.00 -24.05
C LEU A 20 -7.34 13.14 -22.68
N PHE A 21 -7.12 14.37 -22.21
CA PHE A 21 -6.54 14.62 -20.88
C PHE A 21 -7.55 14.57 -19.73
N PHE A 22 -8.86 14.62 -20.03
CA PHE A 22 -9.92 14.61 -19.00
C PHE A 22 -10.62 13.25 -18.85
N ALA A 23 -10.25 12.24 -19.64
CA ALA A 23 -10.87 10.91 -19.60
C ALA A 23 -10.43 10.04 -18.40
N ALA A 24 -9.63 10.58 -17.49
CA ALA A 24 -9.04 9.82 -16.38
C ALA A 24 -9.64 10.15 -15.01
N CYS A 25 -10.72 10.93 -14.95
CA CYS A 25 -11.42 11.22 -13.70
C CYS A 25 -12.84 10.62 -13.68
N ASP A 26 -13.32 10.22 -12.50
CA ASP A 26 -14.71 9.86 -12.26
C ASP A 26 -15.61 11.11 -12.18
N LYS A 27 -16.92 10.89 -11.96
CA LYS A 27 -17.93 11.97 -11.90
C LYS A 27 -17.68 12.99 -10.78
N GLU A 28 -16.84 12.64 -9.80
CA GLU A 28 -16.49 13.46 -8.64
C GLU A 28 -15.12 14.15 -8.83
N GLY A 29 -14.48 13.97 -9.99
CA GLY A 29 -13.18 14.56 -10.31
C GLY A 29 -11.98 13.76 -9.80
N ASN A 30 -12.18 12.55 -9.26
CA ASN A 30 -11.08 11.73 -8.76
C ASN A 30 -10.44 10.90 -9.88
N PRO A 31 -9.12 10.64 -9.84
CA PRO A 31 -8.48 9.72 -10.79
C PRO A 31 -9.14 8.33 -10.79
N LEU A 32 -9.30 7.73 -11.97
CA LEU A 32 -9.81 6.37 -12.11
C LEU A 32 -8.87 5.36 -11.43
N PRO A 33 -9.39 4.37 -10.65
CA PRO A 33 -8.55 3.40 -9.96
C PRO A 33 -7.95 2.35 -10.92
N SER A 34 -6.69 1.97 -10.71
CA SER A 34 -5.94 1.04 -11.59
C SER A 34 -6.27 -0.44 -11.39
N GLY A 35 -7.18 -0.76 -10.46
CA GLY A 35 -7.46 -2.13 -10.01
C GLY A 35 -6.46 -2.66 -8.98
N TYR A 36 -5.31 -1.99 -8.79
CA TYR A 36 -4.37 -2.28 -7.71
C TYR A 36 -4.80 -1.59 -6.42
N LYS A 37 -5.03 -2.38 -5.38
CA LYS A 37 -5.61 -1.91 -4.13
C LYS A 37 -5.37 -2.87 -2.97
N LEU A 38 -5.54 -2.32 -1.78
CA LEU A 38 -5.71 -3.04 -0.52
C LEU A 38 -7.12 -2.71 -0.01
N GLU A 39 -7.94 -3.72 0.23
CA GLU A 39 -9.26 -3.59 0.87
C GLU A 39 -9.22 -4.27 2.23
N ILE A 40 -9.64 -3.53 3.27
CA ILE A 40 -9.56 -3.96 4.66
C ILE A 40 -10.91 -3.76 5.34
N GLN A 41 -11.30 -4.71 6.18
CA GLN A 41 -12.32 -4.54 7.19
C GLN A 41 -11.65 -4.36 8.56
N LYS A 42 -12.03 -3.29 9.26
CA LYS A 42 -11.67 -3.01 10.65
C LYS A 42 -12.95 -2.72 11.43
N ASP A 43 -13.22 -3.50 12.46
CA ASP A 43 -14.41 -3.39 13.32
C ASP A 43 -15.74 -3.32 12.51
N GLY A 44 -15.84 -4.12 11.45
CA GLY A 44 -17.00 -4.15 10.55
C GLY A 44 -17.06 -3.01 9.52
N ILE A 45 -16.16 -2.03 9.59
CA ILE A 45 -16.08 -0.90 8.65
C ILE A 45 -15.07 -1.23 7.54
N ASN A 46 -15.44 -0.93 6.29
CA ASN A 46 -14.59 -1.16 5.12
C ASN A 46 -13.72 0.07 4.80
N PHE A 47 -12.44 -0.18 4.59
CA PHE A 47 -11.41 0.76 4.20
C PHE A 47 -10.73 0.29 2.92
N ILE A 48 -10.22 1.23 2.15
CA ILE A 48 -9.53 0.96 0.89
C ILE A 48 -8.35 1.91 0.73
N ASP A 49 -7.27 1.38 0.17
CA ASP A 49 -6.15 2.15 -0.37
C ASP A 49 -5.92 1.67 -1.80
N GLU A 50 -5.83 2.56 -2.77
CA GLU A 50 -5.79 2.19 -4.18
C GLU A 50 -4.80 3.04 -4.97
N ILE A 51 -4.10 2.40 -5.92
CA ILE A 51 -3.20 3.09 -6.82
C ILE A 51 -4.04 3.69 -7.96
N PRO A 52 -3.98 5.01 -8.20
CA PRO A 52 -4.70 5.61 -9.31
C PRO A 52 -4.07 5.22 -10.66
N THR A 53 -4.88 5.14 -11.71
CA THR A 53 -4.44 4.82 -13.08
C THR A 53 -3.51 5.89 -13.63
N ILE A 54 -3.77 7.14 -13.26
CA ILE A 54 -2.92 8.28 -13.56
C ILE A 54 -2.60 8.96 -12.24
N LEU A 55 -1.31 9.12 -11.94
CA LEU A 55 -0.84 9.94 -10.82
C LEU A 55 -0.71 11.38 -11.31
N PRO A 56 -1.64 12.30 -10.97
CA PRO A 56 -1.37 13.72 -11.17
C PRO A 56 -0.12 14.15 -10.37
N PRO A 57 0.59 15.20 -10.80
CA PRO A 57 1.70 15.75 -10.03
C PRO A 57 1.28 16.04 -8.58
N GLY A 58 1.94 15.40 -7.60
CA GLY A 58 1.62 15.54 -6.17
C GLY A 58 0.52 14.60 -5.63
N ALA A 59 0.03 13.64 -6.42
CA ALA A 59 -0.99 12.69 -5.99
C ALA A 59 -0.50 11.72 -4.90
N LYS A 60 -1.41 11.42 -3.96
CA LYS A 60 -1.17 10.58 -2.79
C LYS A 60 -0.78 9.16 -3.20
N ASP A 61 0.35 8.70 -2.68
CA ASP A 61 0.85 7.34 -2.89
C ASP A 61 -0.16 6.32 -2.33
N GLY A 62 -0.43 5.30 -3.13
CA GLY A 62 -1.31 4.19 -2.79
C GLY A 62 -0.59 3.12 -1.96
N PRO A 63 -1.17 1.92 -1.84
CA PRO A 63 -0.51 0.82 -1.16
C PRO A 63 0.75 0.38 -1.94
N GLU A 64 1.82 0.09 -1.22
CA GLU A 64 3.10 -0.34 -1.78
C GLU A 64 3.49 -1.71 -1.22
N LEU A 65 3.74 -2.66 -2.12
CA LEU A 65 4.30 -3.96 -1.80
C LEU A 65 5.70 -4.06 -2.41
N THR A 66 6.71 -4.27 -1.57
CA THR A 66 8.11 -4.35 -1.98
C THR A 66 8.65 -5.74 -1.66
N TYR A 67 9.34 -6.33 -2.61
CA TYR A 67 10.06 -7.60 -2.43
C TYR A 67 11.54 -7.40 -2.74
N THR A 68 12.36 -7.28 -1.69
CA THR A 68 13.80 -7.13 -1.85
C THR A 68 14.44 -8.51 -1.96
N VAL A 69 15.13 -8.76 -3.08
CA VAL A 69 15.98 -9.94 -3.27
C VAL A 69 17.38 -9.68 -2.70
N SER A 70 18.01 -10.71 -2.13
CA SER A 70 19.42 -10.62 -1.74
C SER A 70 20.29 -10.47 -2.99
N SER A 71 21.20 -9.48 -2.99
CA SER A 71 22.11 -9.23 -4.10
C SER A 71 23.56 -9.45 -3.66
N PRO A 72 24.37 -10.24 -4.39
CA PRO A 72 25.79 -10.40 -4.09
C PRO A 72 26.51 -9.04 -4.07
N GLY A 73 27.09 -8.66 -2.92
CA GLY A 73 27.80 -7.40 -2.74
C GLY A 73 27.04 -6.32 -1.96
N TYR A 74 25.76 -6.52 -1.67
CA TYR A 74 24.98 -5.66 -0.77
C TYR A 74 24.54 -6.44 0.47
N GLN A 75 24.61 -5.82 1.65
CA GLN A 75 24.15 -6.43 2.91
C GLN A 75 22.62 -6.45 3.05
N THR A 76 21.88 -6.35 1.95
CA THR A 76 20.41 -6.36 1.95
C THR A 76 19.93 -7.79 2.10
N LYS A 77 19.32 -8.10 3.25
CA LYS A 77 18.62 -9.36 3.48
C LYS A 77 17.35 -9.42 2.63
N GLU A 78 17.04 -10.60 2.13
CA GLU A 78 15.78 -10.85 1.43
C GLU A 78 14.61 -10.50 2.36
N SER A 79 13.67 -9.69 1.87
CA SER A 79 12.57 -9.22 2.72
C SER A 79 11.36 -8.79 1.92
N LEU A 80 10.21 -8.86 2.60
CA LEU A 80 8.92 -8.42 2.14
C LEU A 80 8.49 -7.22 2.98
N SER A 81 7.93 -6.20 2.33
CA SER A 81 7.30 -5.11 3.05
C SER A 81 6.01 -4.63 2.38
N LEU A 82 4.99 -4.28 3.16
CA LEU A 82 3.72 -3.74 2.69
C LEU A 82 3.41 -2.45 3.45
N ARG A 83 3.31 -1.32 2.75
CA ARG A 83 2.89 -0.01 3.28
C ARG A 83 1.52 0.35 2.74
N SER A 84 0.66 0.90 3.59
CA SER A 84 -0.63 1.42 3.14
C SER A 84 -1.16 2.46 4.13
N SER A 85 -1.93 3.42 3.63
CA SER A 85 -2.68 4.36 4.46
C SER A 85 -4.14 4.43 3.98
N PRO A 86 -4.98 3.47 4.39
CA PRO A 86 -6.36 3.37 3.91
C PRO A 86 -7.24 4.54 4.33
N TYR A 87 -8.22 4.84 3.49
CA TYR A 87 -9.32 5.74 3.79
C TYR A 87 -10.63 4.94 3.85
N LYS A 88 -11.65 5.48 4.52
CA LYS A 88 -12.95 4.81 4.64
C LYS A 88 -13.59 4.68 3.25
N LYS A 89 -14.08 3.50 2.87
CA LYS A 89 -14.70 3.28 1.55
C LYS A 89 -15.88 4.24 1.37
N GLY A 90 -15.86 5.01 0.29
CA GLY A 90 -16.83 6.11 0.03
C GLY A 90 -16.40 7.48 0.57
N ASN A 91 -15.25 7.62 1.22
CA ASN A 91 -14.67 8.89 1.67
C ASN A 91 -13.16 8.92 1.43
N ARG A 92 -12.73 9.44 0.27
CA ARG A 92 -11.31 9.53 -0.14
C ARG A 92 -10.53 10.68 0.51
N ASN A 93 -11.20 11.54 1.26
CA ASN A 93 -10.60 12.81 1.70
C ASN A 93 -9.62 12.63 2.85
N ASN A 94 -9.84 11.62 3.70
CA ASN A 94 -9.05 11.41 4.91
C ASN A 94 -8.48 10.00 5.00
N LYS A 95 -7.14 9.91 5.14
CA LYS A 95 -6.48 8.65 5.51
C LYS A 95 -6.68 8.48 7.02
N GLU A 96 -7.24 7.35 7.43
CA GLU A 96 -7.70 7.16 8.82
C GLU A 96 -6.64 6.50 9.70
N PHE A 97 -5.72 5.76 9.10
CA PHE A 97 -4.59 5.12 9.75
C PHE A 97 -3.54 4.73 8.72
N SER A 98 -2.35 4.37 9.21
CA SER A 98 -1.28 3.78 8.43
C SER A 98 -0.97 2.36 8.90
N LEU A 99 -0.68 1.51 7.93
CA LEU A 99 -0.22 0.14 8.12
C LEU A 99 1.18 0.00 7.55
N PHE A 100 2.00 -0.75 8.25
CA PHE A 100 3.23 -1.26 7.67
C PHE A 100 3.55 -2.65 8.17
N LEU A 101 3.90 -3.52 7.24
CA LEU A 101 4.36 -4.86 7.49
C LEU A 101 5.79 -4.99 7.00
N TYR A 102 6.62 -5.66 7.79
CA TYR A 102 7.93 -6.13 7.39
C TYR A 102 8.07 -7.59 7.75
N HIS A 103 8.65 -8.39 6.85
CA HIS A 103 8.96 -9.78 7.11
C HIS A 103 10.29 -10.16 6.43
N PRO A 104 11.30 -10.65 7.17
CA PRO A 104 12.51 -11.20 6.56
C PRO A 104 12.16 -12.51 5.86
N MET A 105 12.67 -12.71 4.65
CA MET A 105 12.32 -13.85 3.80
C MET A 105 13.52 -14.79 3.66
N GLN A 106 13.23 -16.07 3.41
CA GLN A 106 14.24 -17.07 3.09
C GLN A 106 13.71 -17.94 1.95
N GLY A 107 14.16 -17.66 0.73
CA GLY A 107 13.90 -18.52 -0.43
C GLY A 107 12.65 -18.21 -1.23
N GLY A 108 12.24 -16.94 -1.32
CA GLY A 108 11.11 -16.56 -2.17
C GLY A 108 9.78 -16.35 -1.46
N ILE A 109 8.81 -15.83 -2.22
CA ILE A 109 7.39 -15.87 -1.85
C ILE A 109 6.80 -17.23 -2.26
N GLU A 110 6.47 -18.03 -1.26
CA GLU A 110 5.65 -19.24 -1.39
C GLU A 110 4.15 -18.91 -1.34
N LEU A 111 3.38 -19.48 -2.27
CA LEU A 111 1.93 -19.32 -2.34
C LEU A 111 1.22 -20.16 -1.29
N ASN A 112 0.10 -19.65 -0.78
CA ASN A 112 -0.75 -20.23 0.26
C ASN A 112 -0.06 -20.48 1.61
N LYS A 113 1.21 -20.07 1.74
CA LYS A 113 1.93 -20.03 3.01
C LYS A 113 1.50 -18.81 3.81
N GLN A 114 1.22 -19.02 5.10
CA GLN A 114 1.00 -17.94 6.06
C GLN A 114 2.35 -17.50 6.65
N TYR A 115 2.72 -16.25 6.38
CA TYR A 115 3.87 -15.60 7.01
C TYR A 115 3.42 -15.00 8.33
N ASN A 116 3.54 -15.79 9.39
CA ASN A 116 3.07 -15.42 10.72
C ASN A 116 4.00 -14.40 11.37
N ILE A 117 3.40 -13.35 11.90
CA ILE A 117 4.07 -12.24 12.59
C ILE A 117 3.55 -12.21 14.02
N LYS A 118 4.48 -12.05 14.95
CA LYS A 118 4.20 -11.79 16.36
C LYS A 118 4.67 -10.39 16.72
N PRO A 119 4.03 -9.73 17.69
CA PRO A 119 4.52 -8.45 18.17
C PRO A 119 5.88 -8.63 18.84
N ILE A 120 6.69 -7.58 18.74
CA ILE A 120 7.96 -7.50 19.46
C ILE A 120 7.63 -7.41 20.95
N ARG A 121 8.15 -8.36 21.73
CA ARG A 121 7.78 -8.53 23.14
C ARG A 121 8.09 -7.27 23.96
N GLY A 122 7.09 -6.77 24.69
CA GLY A 122 7.23 -5.54 25.48
C GLY A 122 7.21 -4.26 24.66
N LYS A 123 6.90 -4.37 23.36
CA LYS A 123 6.77 -3.28 22.38
C LYS A 123 5.47 -3.41 21.60
N GLU A 124 4.46 -4.04 22.18
CA GLU A 124 3.11 -4.16 21.64
C GLU A 124 2.46 -2.78 21.42
N ILE A 125 2.82 -1.80 22.27
CA ILE A 125 2.42 -0.39 22.16
C ILE A 125 3.67 0.47 22.41
N VAL A 126 4.02 1.31 21.45
CA VAL A 126 5.18 2.21 21.50
C VAL A 126 4.66 3.65 21.49
N VAL A 127 5.12 4.46 22.43
CA VAL A 127 4.67 5.85 22.61
C VAL A 127 5.83 6.82 22.36
N LYS A 128 5.62 7.77 21.45
CA LYS A 128 6.57 8.84 21.17
C LYS A 128 6.87 9.65 22.43
N GLY A 129 8.13 10.01 22.65
CA GLY A 129 8.61 10.67 23.87
C GLY A 129 8.94 9.73 25.02
N LYS A 130 8.41 8.50 25.03
CA LYS A 130 8.71 7.47 26.05
C LYS A 130 9.64 6.38 25.53
N ASP A 131 9.50 6.05 24.26
CA ASP A 131 10.20 4.95 23.60
C ASP A 131 11.16 5.43 22.49
N ASP A 132 11.67 6.66 22.56
CA ASP A 132 12.40 7.37 21.48
C ASP A 132 13.71 6.73 20.96
N GLY A 133 14.10 5.55 21.46
CA GLY A 133 15.23 4.76 20.97
C GLY A 133 14.84 3.46 20.28
N PHE A 134 13.55 3.16 20.14
CA PHE A 134 13.09 1.93 19.52
C PHE A 134 13.00 2.08 17.99
N SER A 135 13.81 1.30 17.28
CA SER A 135 13.74 1.16 15.83
C SER A 135 13.33 -0.27 15.48
N ASP A 136 12.13 -0.42 14.93
CA ASP A 136 11.60 -1.71 14.48
C ASP A 136 12.46 -2.36 13.40
N PHE A 137 13.04 -1.55 12.50
CA PHE A 137 13.97 -2.02 11.47
C PHE A 137 15.31 -2.53 12.03
N GLU A 138 15.82 -1.92 13.10
CA GLU A 138 17.10 -2.36 13.69
C GLU A 138 16.99 -3.73 14.36
N SER A 139 15.79 -4.12 14.81
CA SER A 139 15.54 -5.46 15.35
C SER A 139 15.72 -6.56 14.28
N GLY A 140 15.46 -6.24 13.01
CA GLY A 140 15.41 -7.21 11.91
C GLY A 140 14.31 -8.27 12.08
N GLU A 141 13.46 -8.16 13.09
CA GLU A 141 12.36 -9.08 13.36
C GLU A 141 11.15 -8.75 12.48
N PRO A 142 10.33 -9.75 12.09
CA PRO A 142 9.07 -9.48 11.41
C PRO A 142 8.14 -8.67 12.31
N PHE A 143 7.41 -7.73 11.72
CA PHE A 143 6.44 -6.95 12.46
C PHE A 143 5.29 -6.44 11.59
N PHE A 144 4.17 -6.13 12.24
CA PHE A 144 3.04 -5.43 11.66
C PHE A 144 2.70 -4.25 12.57
N ARG A 145 2.79 -3.04 12.04
CA ARG A 145 2.49 -1.80 12.77
C ARG A 145 1.21 -1.15 12.24
N TYR A 146 0.41 -0.70 13.19
CA TYR A 146 -0.82 0.06 13.01
C TYR A 146 -0.67 1.42 13.70
N ILE A 147 -0.90 2.49 12.97
CA ILE A 147 -0.68 3.87 13.42
C ILE A 147 -1.95 4.67 13.15
N VAL A 148 -2.57 5.22 14.20
CA VAL A 148 -3.77 6.08 14.09
C VAL A 148 -3.39 7.55 14.22
N ASP A 149 -2.46 7.85 15.12
CA ASP A 149 -1.90 9.15 15.38
C ASP A 149 -0.36 9.08 15.32
N TYR A 150 0.32 10.23 15.22
CA TYR A 150 1.78 10.27 15.20
C TYR A 150 2.43 9.99 16.57
N ASP A 151 1.62 9.73 17.60
CA ASP A 151 2.07 9.64 18.98
C ASP A 151 2.15 8.19 19.47
N LYS A 152 1.36 7.27 18.90
CA LYS A 152 1.32 5.85 19.28
C LYS A 152 1.40 4.92 18.08
N THR A 153 2.25 3.92 18.20
CA THR A 153 2.37 2.81 17.26
C THR A 153 1.98 1.51 17.96
N TYR A 154 1.08 0.75 17.34
CA TYR A 154 0.61 -0.53 17.84
C TYR A 154 1.21 -1.66 17.00
N TYR A 155 1.79 -2.66 17.65
CA TYR A 155 2.37 -3.82 16.99
C TYR A 155 1.46 -5.04 17.15
N GLY A 156 1.07 -5.62 16.02
CA GLY A 156 0.07 -6.69 15.96
C GLY A 156 0.65 -8.09 15.80
N THR A 157 -0.22 -9.07 16.01
CA THR A 157 0.00 -10.48 15.66
C THR A 157 -0.91 -10.86 14.50
N GLY A 158 -0.46 -11.72 13.60
CA GLY A 158 -1.27 -12.13 12.47
C GLY A 158 -0.47 -12.76 11.36
N PHE A 159 -0.99 -12.71 10.14
CA PHE A 159 -0.27 -13.19 8.97
C PHE A 159 -0.57 -12.38 7.72
N ILE A 160 0.37 -12.47 6.78
CA ILE A 160 0.15 -12.20 5.35
C ILE A 160 0.26 -13.51 4.59
N ALA A 161 -0.56 -13.71 3.56
CA ALA A 161 -0.54 -14.88 2.70
C ALA A 161 -0.74 -14.47 1.25
N PHE A 162 -0.10 -15.20 0.32
CA PHE A 162 -0.13 -14.90 -1.12
C PHE A 162 -0.89 -15.99 -1.85
N THR A 163 -1.90 -15.64 -2.62
CA THR A 163 -2.62 -16.56 -3.52
C THR A 163 -2.05 -16.52 -4.94
N LYS A 164 -1.36 -15.43 -5.29
CA LYS A 164 -0.69 -15.27 -6.59
C LYS A 164 0.57 -14.43 -6.44
N TYR A 165 1.59 -14.76 -7.21
CA TYR A 165 2.82 -13.99 -7.36
C TYR A 165 3.44 -14.29 -8.72
N GLY A 166 3.68 -13.26 -9.55
CA GLY A 166 4.32 -13.43 -10.84
C GLY A 166 4.08 -12.28 -11.81
N LYS A 167 4.66 -12.36 -13.01
CA LYS A 167 4.48 -11.33 -14.05
C LYS A 167 3.09 -11.42 -14.66
N ASN A 168 2.43 -10.27 -14.80
CA ASN A 168 1.22 -10.12 -15.60
C ASN A 168 1.56 -10.04 -17.10
N GLN A 169 0.55 -9.90 -17.95
CA GLN A 169 0.71 -9.80 -19.42
C GLN A 169 1.59 -8.62 -19.86
N ASN A 170 1.67 -7.56 -19.04
CA ASN A 170 2.47 -6.36 -19.32
C ASN A 170 3.89 -6.45 -18.73
N GLY A 171 4.28 -7.61 -18.19
CA GLY A 171 5.61 -7.84 -17.61
C GLY A 171 5.79 -7.29 -16.19
N THR A 172 4.78 -6.65 -15.60
CA THR A 172 4.80 -6.17 -14.21
C THR A 172 4.61 -7.35 -13.26
N THR A 173 5.49 -7.51 -12.27
CA THR A 173 5.29 -8.48 -11.19
C THR A 173 4.12 -8.01 -10.32
N VAL A 174 3.13 -8.88 -10.13
CA VAL A 174 1.93 -8.62 -9.34
C VAL A 174 1.78 -9.71 -8.29
N ALA A 175 1.30 -9.33 -7.11
CA ALA A 175 0.95 -10.23 -6.05
C ALA A 175 -0.51 -10.03 -5.62
N GLU A 176 -1.19 -11.14 -5.36
CA GLU A 176 -2.53 -11.14 -4.77
C GLU A 176 -2.50 -11.98 -3.50
N GLY A 177 -3.33 -11.62 -2.53
CA GLY A 177 -3.34 -12.31 -1.25
C GLY A 177 -4.24 -11.69 -0.20
N SER A 178 -4.00 -12.08 1.05
CA SER A 178 -4.76 -11.63 2.21
C SER A 178 -3.88 -11.30 3.41
N ILE A 179 -4.44 -10.48 4.29
CA ILE A 179 -3.89 -10.16 5.61
C ILE A 179 -4.95 -10.42 6.67
N ASP A 180 -4.53 -10.90 7.83
CA ASP A 180 -5.38 -11.05 9.02
C ASP A 180 -4.54 -10.77 10.26
N PHE A 181 -4.79 -9.62 10.88
CA PHE A 181 -4.03 -9.12 12.02
C PHE A 181 -4.93 -8.72 13.16
N SER A 182 -4.44 -8.95 14.37
CA SER A 182 -4.97 -8.46 15.63
C SER A 182 -3.96 -7.51 16.24
N VAL A 183 -4.37 -6.28 16.51
CA VAL A 183 -3.53 -5.28 17.20
C VAL A 183 -4.13 -4.98 18.56
N PRO A 184 -3.31 -4.81 19.61
CA PRO A 184 -3.81 -4.42 20.93
C PRO A 184 -4.49 -3.05 20.86
N ASN A 185 -5.44 -2.81 21.77
CA ASN A 185 -6.00 -1.49 22.01
C ASN A 185 -5.81 -1.06 23.47
N GLU A 186 -6.02 0.22 23.75
CA GLU A 186 -5.77 0.81 25.08
C GLU A 186 -6.64 0.22 26.20
N ASN A 187 -7.77 -0.39 25.84
CA ASN A 187 -8.72 -0.96 26.80
C ASN A 187 -8.41 -2.43 27.14
N GLY A 188 -7.24 -2.94 26.73
CA GLY A 188 -6.85 -4.33 26.93
C GLY A 188 -7.53 -5.33 25.99
N GLY A 189 -8.28 -4.84 25.00
CA GLY A 189 -8.85 -5.64 23.91
C GLY A 189 -7.95 -5.64 22.67
N SER A 190 -8.52 -6.09 21.56
CA SER A 190 -7.84 -6.09 20.26
C SER A 190 -8.74 -5.55 19.15
N ILE A 191 -8.13 -4.82 18.22
CA ILE A 191 -8.74 -4.45 16.95
C ILE A 191 -8.34 -5.50 15.91
N ILE A 192 -9.31 -5.94 15.12
CA ILE A 192 -9.11 -6.92 14.06
C ILE A 192 -9.04 -6.20 12.71
N ILE A 193 -7.98 -6.47 11.94
CA ILE A 193 -7.70 -5.89 10.63
C ILE A 193 -7.55 -7.05 9.65
N LYS A 194 -8.56 -7.25 8.81
CA LYS A 194 -8.59 -8.32 7.80
C LYS A 194 -8.76 -7.74 6.42
N GLY A 195 -8.11 -8.29 5.42
CA GLY A 195 -8.21 -7.72 4.09
C GLY A 195 -7.61 -8.57 2.98
N THR A 196 -7.77 -8.07 1.78
CA THR A 196 -7.21 -8.64 0.55
C THR A 196 -6.45 -7.58 -0.21
N PHE A 197 -5.39 -7.98 -0.89
CA PHE A 197 -4.60 -7.09 -1.73
C PHE A 197 -4.43 -7.65 -3.14
N ASN A 198 -4.32 -6.74 -4.11
CA ASN A 198 -3.85 -6.98 -5.47
C ASN A 198 -2.90 -5.83 -5.79
N LEU A 199 -1.59 -6.07 -5.80
CA LEU A 199 -0.59 -5.01 -5.84
C LEU A 199 0.53 -5.33 -6.82
N PRO A 200 1.06 -4.32 -7.53
CA PRO A 200 2.34 -4.46 -8.19
C PRO A 200 3.43 -4.64 -7.11
N VAL A 201 4.39 -5.51 -7.41
CA VAL A 201 5.54 -5.75 -6.55
C VAL A 201 6.71 -4.92 -7.07
N ARG A 202 7.25 -4.07 -6.21
CA ARG A 202 8.47 -3.28 -6.46
C ARG A 202 9.71 -4.02 -5.99
#